data_AF-F9Y4J9-F1
#
_entry.id   AF-F9Y4J9-F1
#
_cell.length_a   1.000
_cell.length_b   1.000
_cell.length_c   1.000
_cell.angle_alpha   90.00
_cell.angle_beta   90.00
_cell.angle_gamma   90.00
#
_symmetry.space_group_name_H-M   'P 1'
#
loop_
_entity.id
_entity.type
_entity.pdbx_description
1 polymer ?
#
loop_
_entity_poly.entity_id
_entity_poly.type
_entity_poly.pdbx_seq_one_letter_code
_entity_poly.pdbx_strand_id
1 'polypeptide(L)'
;MKALPLKQTDADRAVADLAFAVTSAEIKEIVEEYETLAEERSGVGDRMSEVMARAKARGYDTKILRRIIALRKRHADDLAEEETILEIYKSALGM
;
A
#
# COMPACT_ATOMS: atom_id res chain seq x y z
N MET A 1 -14.81 -42.42 -39.73
CA MET A 1 -13.64 -42.73 -38.89
C MET A 1 -13.85 -42.10 -37.52
N LYS A 2 -13.94 -42.89 -36.44
CA LYS A 2 -14.14 -42.38 -35.08
C LYS A 2 -12.76 -42.01 -34.53
N ALA A 3 -12.53 -40.74 -34.20
CA ALA A 3 -11.26 -40.30 -33.64
C ALA A 3 -11.00 -41.06 -32.32
N LEU A 4 -9.83 -41.69 -32.20
CA LEU A 4 -9.40 -42.36 -30.98
C LEU A 4 -9.32 -41.32 -29.85
N PRO A 5 -9.82 -41.62 -28.64
CA PRO A 5 -9.65 -40.73 -27.50
C PRO A 5 -8.16 -40.65 -27.19
N LEU A 6 -7.58 -39.46 -27.37
CA LEU A 6 -6.19 -39.18 -27.01
C LEU A 6 -6.03 -39.42 -25.51
N LYS A 7 -5.40 -40.54 -25.14
CA LYS A 7 -5.03 -40.84 -23.76
C LYS A 7 -3.82 -39.98 -23.40
N GLN A 8 -3.91 -39.27 -22.29
CA GLN A 8 -2.83 -38.47 -21.73
C GLN A 8 -1.63 -39.39 -21.43
N THR A 9 -0.54 -39.17 -22.15
CA THR A 9 0.69 -39.97 -22.00
C THR A 9 1.42 -39.58 -20.71
N ASP A 10 2.34 -40.43 -20.25
CA ASP A 10 3.13 -40.11 -19.05
C ASP A 10 4.02 -38.88 -19.27
N ALA A 11 4.40 -38.60 -20.53
CA ALA A 11 5.08 -37.36 -20.91
C ALA A 11 4.17 -36.13 -20.77
N ASP A 12 2.90 -36.23 -21.15
CA ASP A 12 1.91 -35.15 -20.98
C ASP A 12 1.66 -34.83 -19.50
N ARG A 13 1.66 -35.87 -18.65
CA ARG A 13 1.56 -35.71 -17.18
C ARG A 13 2.79 -35.03 -16.60
N ALA A 14 3.99 -35.45 -17.00
CA ALA A 14 5.24 -34.82 -16.54
C ALA A 14 5.34 -33.33 -16.92
N VAL A 15 4.85 -32.94 -18.10
CA VAL A 15 4.80 -31.53 -18.51
C VAL A 15 3.80 -30.72 -17.67
N ALA A 16 2.64 -31.29 -17.38
CA ALA A 16 1.64 -30.66 -16.50
C ALA A 16 2.16 -30.48 -15.07
N ASP A 17 2.83 -31.50 -14.52
CA ASP A 17 3.44 -31.45 -13.19
C ASP A 17 4.55 -30.41 -13.11
N LEU A 18 5.39 -30.30 -14.15
CA LEU A 18 6.42 -29.27 -14.24
C LEU A 18 5.80 -27.87 -14.31
N ALA A 19 4.77 -27.67 -15.15
CA ALA A 19 4.06 -26.40 -15.25
C ALA A 19 3.40 -26.00 -13.92
N PHE A 20 2.81 -26.97 -13.21
CA PHE A 20 2.26 -26.76 -11.87
C PHE A 20 3.35 -26.41 -10.87
N ALA A 21 4.51 -27.06 -10.91
CA ALA A 21 5.64 -26.76 -10.03
C ALA A 21 6.21 -25.35 -10.27
N VAL A 22 6.33 -24.93 -11.54
CA VAL A 22 6.73 -23.56 -11.91
C VAL A 22 5.72 -22.54 -11.40
N THR A 23 4.42 -22.78 -11.63
CA THR A 23 3.35 -21.89 -11.14
C THR A 23 3.32 -21.82 -9.61
N SER A 24 3.56 -22.95 -8.93
CA SER A 24 3.61 -23.00 -7.46
C SER A 24 4.82 -22.27 -6.89
N ALA A 25 5.96 -22.23 -7.61
CA ALA A 25 7.14 -21.49 -7.20
C ALA A 25 6.91 -19.97 -7.31
N GLU A 26 6.32 -19.53 -8.41
CA GLU A 26 5.97 -18.11 -8.63
C GLU A 26 4.97 -17.60 -7.57
N ILE A 27 3.93 -18.39 -7.25
CA ILE A 27 2.98 -18.02 -6.20
C ILE A 27 3.68 -17.89 -4.84
N LYS A 28 4.63 -18.76 -4.52
CA LYS A 28 5.38 -18.68 -3.26
C LYS A 28 6.23 -17.42 -3.19
N GLU A 29 6.94 -17.08 -4.26
CA GLU A 29 7.75 -15.86 -4.33
C GLU A 29 6.89 -14.60 -4.11
N ILE A 30 5.72 -14.52 -4.77
CA ILE A 30 4.79 -13.39 -4.59
C ILE A 30 4.29 -13.31 -3.14
N VAL A 31 3.97 -14.45 -2.52
CA VAL A 31 3.51 -14.49 -1.12
C VAL A 31 4.62 -14.06 -0.17
N GLU A 32 5.84 -14.59 -0.34
CA GLU A 32 7.00 -14.24 0.48
C GLU A 32 7.39 -12.76 0.36
N GLU A 33 7.34 -12.21 -0.86
CA GLU A 33 7.55 -10.76 -1.10
C GLU A 33 6.49 -9.93 -0.37
N TYR A 34 5.22 -10.31 -0.51
CA TYR A 34 4.11 -9.60 0.15
C TYR A 34 4.20 -9.67 1.68
N GLU A 35 4.51 -10.84 2.25
CA GLU A 35 4.65 -11.03 3.70
C GLU A 35 5.80 -10.19 4.25
N THR A 36 6.93 -10.17 3.55
CA THR A 36 8.09 -9.32 3.91
C THR A 36 7.69 -7.84 3.90
N LEU A 37 7.03 -7.37 2.84
CA LEU A 37 6.55 -5.98 2.75
C LEU A 37 5.50 -5.66 3.83
N ALA A 38 4.66 -6.61 4.21
CA ALA A 38 3.66 -6.44 5.26
C ALA A 38 4.32 -6.29 6.64
N GLU A 39 5.33 -7.09 6.95
CA GLU A 39 6.13 -6.97 8.17
C GLU A 39 6.87 -5.64 8.23
N GLU A 40 7.53 -5.24 7.14
CA GLU A 40 8.20 -3.94 7.03
C GLU A 40 7.23 -2.78 7.26
N ARG A 41 6.05 -2.83 6.61
CA ARG A 41 4.99 -1.83 6.77
C ARG A 41 4.50 -1.75 8.22
N SER A 42 4.34 -2.90 8.88
CA SER A 42 3.97 -2.93 10.31
C SER A 42 5.04 -2.25 11.17
N GLY A 43 6.31 -2.61 10.98
CA GLY A 43 7.42 -2.01 11.72
C GLY A 43 7.62 -0.52 11.43
N VAL A 44 7.25 -0.03 10.25
CA VAL A 44 7.17 1.42 9.98
C VAL A 44 6.06 2.06 10.81
N GLY A 45 4.88 1.45 10.87
CA GLY A 45 3.74 1.94 11.66
C GLY A 45 4.06 2.07 13.15
N ASP A 46 4.78 1.10 13.71
CA ASP A 46 5.21 1.12 15.11
C ASP A 46 6.21 2.25 15.37
N ARG A 47 7.24 2.38 14.53
CA ARG A 47 8.22 3.48 14.61
C ARG A 47 7.56 4.86 14.48
N MET A 48 6.57 5.01 13.60
CA MET A 48 5.79 6.26 13.48
C MET A 48 5.00 6.56 14.77
N SER A 49 4.44 5.53 15.40
CA SER A 49 3.69 5.66 16.64
C SER A 49 4.59 6.06 17.81
N GLU A 50 5.80 5.51 17.90
CA GLU A 50 6.81 5.90 18.88
C GLU A 50 7.22 7.37 18.75
N VAL A 51 7.40 7.87 17.52
CA VAL A 51 7.71 9.28 17.27
C VAL A 51 6.60 10.19 17.80
N MET A 52 5.34 9.83 17.56
CA MET A 52 4.19 10.57 18.07
C MET A 52 4.07 10.49 19.59
N ALA A 53 4.35 9.32 20.18
CA ALA A 53 4.37 9.15 21.63
C ALA A 53 5.45 10.02 22.29
N ARG A 54 6.65 10.08 21.70
CA ARG A 54 7.74 10.95 22.15
C ARG A 54 7.39 12.43 22.03
N ALA A 55 6.73 12.84 20.95
CA ALA A 55 6.25 14.20 20.79
C ALA A 55 5.21 14.56 21.88
N LYS A 56 4.27 13.65 22.15
CA LYS A 56 3.28 13.81 23.21
C LYS A 56 3.94 13.92 24.60
N ALA A 57 4.91 13.07 24.90
CA ALA A 57 5.65 13.11 26.17
C ALA A 57 6.42 14.41 26.38
N ARG A 58 6.82 15.08 25.30
CA ARG A 58 7.45 16.41 25.31
C ARG A 58 6.44 17.57 25.39
N GLY A 59 5.14 17.28 25.41
CA GLY A 59 4.07 18.29 25.51
C GLY A 59 3.55 18.82 24.18
N TYR A 60 3.94 18.25 23.04
CA TYR A 60 3.41 18.66 21.74
C TYR A 60 2.03 18.07 21.45
N ASP A 61 1.16 18.85 20.79
CA ASP A 61 -0.12 18.34 20.29
C ASP A 61 0.09 17.48 19.02
N THR A 62 -0.01 16.17 19.20
CA THR A 62 0.11 15.19 18.12
C THR A 62 -0.94 15.34 17.01
N LYS A 63 -2.12 15.92 17.28
CA LYS A 63 -3.14 16.18 16.24
C LYS A 63 -2.68 17.28 15.30
N ILE A 64 -2.12 18.36 15.85
CA ILE A 64 -1.57 19.47 15.07
C ILE A 64 -0.35 18.99 14.26
N LEU A 65 0.54 18.20 14.85
CA LEU A 65 1.67 17.62 14.13
C LEU A 65 1.24 16.74 12.95
N ARG A 66 0.20 15.90 13.12
CA ARG A 66 -0.35 15.11 12.01
C ARG A 66 -0.91 16.00 10.90
N ARG A 67 -1.60 17.10 11.24
CA ARG A 67 -2.08 18.08 10.27
C ARG A 67 -0.92 18.73 9.50
N ILE A 68 0.14 19.14 10.20
CA ILE A 68 1.35 19.71 9.56
C ILE A 68 1.99 18.69 8.61
N ILE A 69 2.14 17.42 9.02
CA ILE A 69 2.69 16.37 8.16
C ILE A 69 1.82 16.17 6.91
N ALA A 70 0.49 16.16 7.06
CA ALA A 70 -0.43 16.04 5.93
C ALA A 70 -0.32 17.24 4.98
N LEU A 71 -0.28 18.47 5.50
CA LEU A 71 -0.08 19.69 4.71
C LEU A 71 1.23 19.63 3.92
N ARG A 72 2.32 19.14 4.55
CA ARG A 72 3.64 19.01 3.93
C ARG A 72 3.72 17.93 2.85
N LYS A 73 2.78 16.98 2.79
CA LYS A 73 2.72 15.95 1.75
C LYS A 73 2.04 16.43 0.48
N ARG A 74 1.27 17.52 0.53
CA ARG A 74 0.56 18.09 -0.61
C ARG A 74 1.51 18.98 -1.41
N HIS A 75 1.26 19.12 -2.72
CA HIS A 75 1.98 20.11 -3.52
C HIS A 75 1.64 21.52 -3.02
N ALA A 76 2.65 22.40 -2.98
CA ALA A 76 2.48 23.77 -2.50
C ALA A 76 1.43 24.53 -3.30
N ASP A 77 1.31 24.22 -4.60
CA ASP A 77 0.36 24.84 -5.51
C ASP A 77 -1.10 24.44 -5.20
N ASP A 78 -1.36 23.15 -4.95
CA ASP A 78 -2.69 22.67 -4.53
C ASP A 78 -3.16 23.33 -3.23
N LEU A 79 -2.22 23.59 -2.31
CA LEU A 79 -2.53 24.22 -1.04
C LEU A 79 -2.87 25.71 -1.21
N ALA A 80 -2.15 26.41 -2.09
CA ALA A 80 -2.41 27.82 -2.39
C ALA A 80 -3.76 28.02 -3.10
N GLU A 81 -4.13 27.11 -4.01
CA GLU A 81 -5.42 27.14 -4.69
C GLU A 81 -6.58 26.90 -3.71
N GLU A 82 -6.47 25.89 -2.85
CA GLU A 82 -7.48 25.64 -1.81
C GLU A 82 -7.61 26.80 -0.81
N GLU A 83 -6.50 27.39 -0.37
CA GLU A 83 -6.53 28.54 0.54
C GLU A 83 -7.25 29.73 -0.12
N THR A 84 -7.00 29.96 -1.42
CA THR A 84 -7.68 31.01 -2.20
C THR A 84 -9.19 30.76 -2.28
N ILE A 85 -9.61 29.53 -2.58
CA ILE A 85 -11.03 29.15 -2.61
C ILE A 85 -11.66 29.29 -1.22
N LEU A 86 -10.95 28.87 -0.18
CA LEU A 86 -11.40 28.96 1.20
C LEU A 86 -11.62 30.42 1.63
N GLU A 87 -10.71 31.32 1.27
CA GLU A 87 -10.86 32.76 1.54
C GLU A 87 -12.07 33.36 0.82
N ILE A 88 -12.33 32.98 -0.44
CA ILE A 88 -13.55 33.39 -1.16
C ILE A 88 -14.80 32.95 -0.40
N TYR A 89 -14.83 31.69 0.08
CA TYR A 89 -15.97 31.18 0.83
C TYR A 89 -16.14 31.83 2.21
N LYS A 90 -15.04 32.06 2.95
CA LYS A 90 -15.10 32.80 4.22
C LYS A 90 -15.63 34.21 4.01
N SER A 91 -15.11 34.91 3.01
CA SER A 91 -15.58 36.25 2.63
C SER A 91 -17.07 36.26 2.30
N ALA A 92 -17.55 35.28 1.54
CA ALA A 92 -18.97 35.13 1.22
C ALA A 92 -19.84 34.83 2.46
N LEU A 93 -19.27 34.15 3.46
CA LEU A 93 -19.93 33.84 4.73
C LEU A 93 -19.77 34.95 5.79
N GLY A 94 -19.00 36.01 5.51
CA GLY A 94 -18.72 37.09 6.45
C GLY A 94 -17.82 36.67 7.62
N MET A 95 -16.96 35.66 7.40
CA MET A 95 -15.98 35.15 8.35
C MET A 95 -14.60 35.78 8.15
#